data_AF-A0A7S0BA64-F1
#
_entry.id   AF-A0A7S0BA64-F1
#
_cell.length_a   1.000
_cell.length_b   1.000
_cell.length_c   1.000
_cell.angle_alpha   90.00
_cell.angle_beta   90.00
_cell.angle_gamma   90.00
#
_symmetry.space_group_name_H-M   'P 1'
#
loop_
_entity.id
_entity.type
_entity.pdbx_description
1 polymer ?
#
loop_
_entity_poly.entity_id
_entity_poly.type
_entity_poly.pdbx_seq_one_letter_code
_entity_poly.pdbx_strand_id
1 'polypeptide(L)'
;DILEWANTKDQAAALHTGAEAKCSLAGPEVTKCNPFYWKSTYGANGWSCATNYYKNLPGCGPNILPARSGSWFNAKPGIVAAEWTPTFVKIFYIPDTEIPPDLLSDAPRPATWDRWLLSYMPFDEQSCPGATRLMRPQEIVLNIALCGDFAGEAWELSQQCTVPTGFSKSLGKCRVDVWDPPHDCCTNFVMSPGADSALKEAFFEISWMKVYREHGAPPPNRTSGTWRRGG
;
A
#
# COMPACT_ATOMS: atom_id res chain seq x y z
N ASP A 1 0.05 -4.30 -0.78
CA ASP A 1 0.58 -3.13 -0.05
C ASP A 1 -0.26 -2.80 1.16
N ILE A 2 0.34 -2.86 2.35
CA ILE A 2 -0.32 -2.49 3.61
C ILE A 2 -0.39 -0.96 3.73
N LEU A 3 0.76 -0.31 3.51
CA LEU A 3 0.92 1.14 3.46
C LEU A 3 1.77 1.47 2.23
N GLU A 4 1.20 2.21 1.29
CA GLU A 4 1.90 2.69 0.11
C GLU A 4 1.33 4.03 -0.33
N TRP A 5 2.22 4.95 -0.71
CA TRP A 5 1.88 6.19 -1.38
C TRP A 5 3.10 6.72 -2.14
N ALA A 6 2.83 7.66 -3.04
CA ALA A 6 3.85 8.37 -3.79
C ALA A 6 3.63 9.88 -3.65
N ASN A 7 4.73 10.62 -3.53
CA ASN A 7 4.69 12.08 -3.43
C ASN A 7 3.78 12.54 -2.27
N THR A 8 2.83 13.42 -2.56
CA THR A 8 1.85 13.94 -1.60
C THR A 8 0.48 13.28 -1.73
N LYS A 9 0.41 12.15 -2.42
CA LYS A 9 -0.84 11.37 -2.50
C LYS A 9 -1.13 10.74 -1.14
N ASP A 10 -2.40 10.57 -0.85
CA ASP A 10 -2.82 9.84 0.34
C ASP A 10 -2.47 8.35 0.21
N GLN A 11 -2.25 7.71 1.37
CA GLN A 11 -2.03 6.29 1.51
C GLN A 11 -3.15 5.49 0.86
N ALA A 12 -2.74 4.48 0.11
CA ALA A 12 -3.62 3.44 -0.40
C ALA A 12 -3.07 2.07 0.00
N ALA A 13 -3.95 1.24 0.53
CA ALA A 13 -3.75 -0.19 0.54
C ALA A 13 -4.10 -0.74 -0.84
N ALA A 14 -3.32 -1.72 -1.29
CA ALA A 14 -3.54 -2.38 -2.56
C ALA A 14 -3.22 -3.87 -2.46
N LEU A 15 -3.72 -4.64 -3.41
CA LEU A 15 -3.41 -6.04 -3.61
C LEU A 15 -3.23 -6.29 -5.11
N HIS A 16 -2.13 -6.98 -5.40
CA HIS A 16 -1.69 -7.31 -6.74
C HIS A 16 -1.56 -8.82 -6.86
N THR A 17 -2.24 -9.40 -7.86
CA THR A 17 -2.06 -10.77 -8.29
C THR A 17 -1.50 -10.79 -9.70
N GLY A 18 -0.81 -11.87 -10.09
CA GLY A 18 -0.34 -12.01 -11.47
C GLY A 18 -1.50 -11.94 -12.46
N ALA A 19 -1.27 -11.43 -13.67
CA ALA A 19 -2.31 -11.23 -14.69
C ALA A 19 -3.12 -12.49 -15.03
N GLU A 20 -2.52 -13.67 -14.84
CA GLU A 20 -3.14 -14.99 -15.07
C GLU A 20 -3.89 -15.52 -13.84
N ALA A 21 -3.60 -14.97 -12.66
CA ALA A 21 -4.32 -15.24 -11.43
C ALA A 21 -5.61 -14.41 -11.43
N LYS A 22 -6.66 -14.98 -12.02
CA LYS A 22 -8.03 -14.51 -11.88
C LYS A 22 -8.36 -14.51 -10.38
N CYS A 23 -8.31 -13.33 -9.76
CA CYS A 23 -8.73 -13.11 -8.40
C CYS A 23 -9.33 -11.72 -8.30
N SER A 24 -10.62 -11.66 -7.96
CA SER A 24 -11.31 -10.40 -7.70
C SER A 24 -11.80 -10.37 -6.27
N LEU A 25 -12.02 -9.15 -5.76
CA LEU A 25 -12.67 -8.95 -4.48
C LEU A 25 -14.19 -9.17 -4.60
N ALA A 26 -14.80 -9.66 -3.53
CA ALA A 26 -16.25 -9.75 -3.39
C ALA A 26 -16.85 -8.36 -3.21
N GLY A 27 -17.19 -7.72 -4.32
CA GLY A 27 -17.61 -6.31 -4.34
C GLY A 27 -18.69 -5.89 -3.36
N PRO A 28 -19.82 -6.62 -3.28
CA PRO A 28 -20.86 -6.33 -2.29
C PRO A 28 -20.34 -6.36 -0.85
N GLU A 29 -19.42 -7.27 -0.54
CA GLU A 29 -18.81 -7.40 0.79
C GLU A 29 -17.88 -6.23 1.10
N VAL A 30 -17.09 -5.77 0.13
CA VAL A 30 -16.26 -4.58 0.30
C VAL A 30 -17.12 -3.41 0.76
N THR A 31 -18.25 -3.16 0.09
CA THR A 31 -19.09 -1.98 0.37
C THR A 31 -19.83 -2.00 1.72
N LYS A 32 -19.78 -3.11 2.47
CA LYS A 32 -20.47 -3.22 3.78
C LYS A 32 -19.83 -2.33 4.85
N CYS A 33 -18.53 -2.07 4.80
CA CYS A 33 -17.83 -1.37 5.88
C CYS A 33 -17.85 0.18 5.74
N ASN A 34 -18.19 0.72 4.56
CA ASN A 34 -18.47 2.14 4.23
C ASN A 34 -18.72 2.21 2.70
N PRO A 35 -19.29 3.27 2.11
CA PRO A 35 -18.99 3.62 0.72
C PRO A 35 -17.48 3.83 0.51
N PHE A 36 -16.76 2.76 0.20
CA PHE A 36 -15.40 2.81 -0.35
C PHE A 36 -15.46 3.54 -1.70
N TYR A 37 -15.05 4.81 -1.72
CA TYR A 37 -15.12 5.64 -2.93
C TYR A 37 -13.89 5.49 -3.82
N TRP A 38 -12.79 4.90 -3.33
CA TRP A 38 -11.62 4.58 -4.16
C TRP A 38 -11.88 3.33 -5.02
N LYS A 39 -12.82 3.44 -5.95
CA LYS A 39 -12.98 2.52 -7.07
C LYS A 39 -11.84 2.76 -8.05
N SER A 40 -10.67 2.23 -7.77
CA SER A 40 -9.48 2.22 -8.63
C SER A 40 -8.92 3.61 -9.00
N THR A 41 -7.64 3.83 -8.70
CA THR A 41 -6.81 4.90 -9.31
C THR A 41 -6.89 4.96 -10.84
N TYR A 42 -7.10 3.79 -11.44
CA TYR A 42 -6.69 3.57 -12.81
C TYR A 42 -7.62 2.55 -13.46
N GLY A 43 -8.71 3.02 -14.05
CA GLY A 43 -9.36 2.32 -15.16
C GLY A 43 -10.19 1.06 -14.84
N ALA A 44 -11.51 1.25 -14.84
CA ALA A 44 -12.47 0.44 -15.61
C ALA A 44 -12.69 -1.07 -15.32
N ASN A 45 -11.95 -1.77 -14.45
CA ASN A 45 -12.11 -3.23 -14.31
C ASN A 45 -12.53 -3.73 -12.91
N GLY A 46 -13.32 -2.95 -12.18
CA GLY A 46 -14.06 -3.42 -11.01
C GLY A 46 -13.16 -3.88 -9.85
N TRP A 47 -13.47 -5.05 -9.29
CA TRP A 47 -12.83 -5.61 -8.10
C TRP A 47 -11.61 -6.49 -8.41
N SER A 48 -11.11 -6.49 -9.66
CA SER A 48 -10.00 -7.34 -10.08
C SER A 48 -8.68 -6.92 -9.44
N CYS A 49 -7.97 -7.88 -8.84
CA CYS A 49 -6.64 -7.67 -8.26
C CYS A 49 -5.51 -8.02 -9.24
N ALA A 50 -5.83 -8.47 -10.45
CA ALA A 50 -4.85 -8.78 -11.47
C ALA A 50 -4.02 -7.55 -11.83
N THR A 51 -2.71 -7.73 -11.98
CA THR A 51 -1.76 -6.66 -12.30
C THR A 51 -1.02 -6.93 -13.60
N ASN A 52 -1.10 -5.97 -14.51
CA ASN A 52 -0.37 -5.83 -15.76
C ASN A 52 -0.56 -4.39 -16.27
N TYR A 53 0.41 -3.52 -16.00
CA TYR A 53 0.32 -2.10 -16.34
C TYR A 53 0.19 -1.86 -17.85
N TYR A 54 0.81 -2.69 -18.70
CA TYR A 54 0.65 -2.60 -20.16
C TYR A 54 -0.78 -2.91 -20.65
N LYS A 55 -1.58 -3.61 -19.84
CA LYS A 55 -2.99 -3.92 -20.11
C LYS A 55 -3.95 -3.09 -19.27
N ASN A 56 -3.46 -2.03 -18.62
CA ASN A 56 -4.24 -1.18 -17.71
C ASN A 56 -4.94 -2.01 -16.62
N LEU A 57 -4.22 -2.98 -16.05
CA LEU A 57 -4.63 -3.76 -14.90
C LEU A 57 -3.77 -3.33 -13.71
N PRO A 58 -4.23 -2.39 -12.86
CA PRO A 58 -3.41 -1.83 -11.79
C PRO A 58 -3.49 -2.61 -10.47
N GLY A 59 -4.27 -3.71 -10.40
CA GLY A 59 -4.64 -4.35 -9.13
C GLY A 59 -5.88 -3.75 -8.47
N CYS A 60 -6.15 -4.16 -7.23
CA CYS A 60 -7.33 -3.76 -6.45
C CYS A 60 -6.91 -3.06 -5.15
N GLY A 61 -7.65 -2.07 -4.67
CA GLY A 61 -7.26 -1.32 -3.46
C GLY A 61 -8.42 -0.57 -2.83
N PRO A 62 -9.36 -1.25 -2.16
CA PRO A 62 -10.46 -0.59 -1.47
C PRO A 62 -9.96 0.13 -0.22
N ASN A 63 -10.04 1.46 -0.21
CA ASN A 63 -9.62 2.27 0.93
C ASN A 63 -10.77 3.09 1.49
N ILE A 64 -10.87 3.16 2.82
CA ILE A 64 -11.81 4.08 3.48
C ILE A 64 -11.32 5.51 3.23
N LEU A 65 -12.27 6.40 2.91
CA LEU A 65 -11.99 7.82 2.75
C LEU A 65 -12.43 8.63 3.98
N PRO A 66 -11.77 9.79 4.24
CA PRO A 66 -10.61 10.30 3.51
C PRO A 66 -9.36 9.47 3.79
N ALA A 67 -8.59 9.22 2.74
CA ALA A 67 -7.31 8.53 2.84
C ALA A 67 -6.31 9.41 3.63
N ARG A 68 -5.21 8.81 4.11
CA ARG A 68 -4.30 9.45 5.07
C ARG A 68 -2.93 9.69 4.45
N SER A 69 -2.41 10.90 4.53
CA SER A 69 -1.05 11.20 4.04
C SER A 69 0.02 10.67 5.00
N GLY A 70 1.28 10.56 4.55
CA GLY A 70 2.42 10.28 5.43
C GLY A 70 2.55 11.30 6.57
N SER A 71 2.32 12.59 6.30
CA SER A 71 2.31 13.63 7.35
C SER A 71 1.21 13.43 8.39
N TRP A 72 0.08 12.84 8.02
CA TRP A 72 -0.99 12.50 8.95
C TRP A 72 -0.55 11.38 9.90
N PHE A 73 0.12 10.34 9.39
CA PHE A 73 0.67 9.25 10.20
C PHE A 73 1.78 9.76 11.14
N ASN A 74 2.65 10.66 10.67
CA ASN A 74 3.69 11.26 11.52
C ASN A 74 3.06 12.09 12.67
N ALA A 75 1.96 12.79 12.42
CA ALA A 75 1.27 13.59 13.43
C ALA A 75 0.36 12.77 14.36
N LYS A 76 0.04 11.53 13.98
CA LYS A 76 -0.85 10.62 14.70
C LYS A 76 -0.21 9.23 14.68
N PRO A 77 0.76 8.99 15.59
CA PRO A 77 1.37 7.67 15.71
C PRO A 77 0.32 6.65 16.18
N GLY A 78 0.54 5.41 15.77
CA GLY A 78 -0.36 4.31 16.03
C GLY A 78 0.18 3.01 15.44
N ILE A 79 -0.60 1.95 15.65
CA ILE A 79 -0.32 0.63 15.12
C ILE A 79 -0.99 0.51 13.75
N VAL A 80 -0.21 0.14 12.74
CA VAL A 80 -0.76 -0.38 11.49
C VAL A 80 -0.70 -1.90 11.54
N ALA A 81 -1.86 -2.53 11.42
CA ALA A 81 -2.00 -3.98 11.51
C ALA A 81 -2.62 -4.54 10.22
N ALA A 82 -2.23 -5.75 9.85
CA ALA A 82 -2.85 -6.51 8.78
C ALA A 82 -3.30 -7.86 9.29
N GLU A 83 -4.59 -8.17 9.11
CA GLU A 83 -5.12 -9.51 9.26
C GLU A 83 -5.15 -10.16 7.87
N TRP A 84 -4.38 -11.23 7.71
CA TRP A 84 -4.22 -11.95 6.46
C TRP A 84 -4.76 -13.36 6.62
N THR A 85 -5.84 -13.69 5.90
CA THR A 85 -6.45 -15.01 5.92
C THR A 85 -6.52 -15.60 4.51
N PRO A 86 -6.88 -16.88 4.35
CA PRO A 86 -7.11 -17.46 3.02
C PRO A 86 -8.25 -16.83 2.24
N THR A 87 -9.18 -16.12 2.90
CA THR A 87 -10.41 -15.60 2.28
C THR A 87 -10.47 -14.08 2.23
N PHE A 88 -9.63 -13.37 2.99
CA PHE A 88 -9.58 -11.91 2.95
C PHE A 88 -8.27 -11.35 3.49
N VAL A 89 -8.05 -10.07 3.21
CA VAL A 89 -7.09 -9.22 3.92
C VAL A 89 -7.82 -8.01 4.51
N LYS A 90 -7.58 -7.71 5.78
CA LYS A 90 -8.00 -6.46 6.43
C LYS A 90 -6.78 -5.69 6.87
N ILE A 91 -6.83 -4.37 6.72
CA ILE A 91 -5.79 -3.46 7.20
C ILE A 91 -6.43 -2.48 8.16
N PHE A 92 -5.75 -2.22 9.28
CA PHE A 92 -6.23 -1.38 10.37
C PHE A 92 -5.20 -0.30 10.69
N TYR A 93 -5.70 0.83 11.17
CA TYR A 93 -4.89 1.81 11.88
C TYR A 93 -5.50 2.07 13.26
N ILE A 94 -4.75 1.71 14.29
CA ILE A 94 -5.16 1.78 15.69
C ILE A 94 -4.36 2.91 16.34
N PRO A 95 -4.98 4.06 16.68
CA PRO A 95 -4.28 5.15 17.36
C PRO A 95 -3.65 4.70 18.67
N ASP A 96 -2.51 5.29 19.06
CA ASP A 96 -1.85 4.97 20.34
C ASP A 96 -2.78 5.14 21.55
N THR A 97 -3.70 6.09 21.48
CA THR A 97 -4.70 6.36 22.54
C THR A 97 -5.81 5.31 22.62
N GLU A 98 -5.87 4.38 21.66
CA GLU A 98 -6.95 3.43 21.49
C GLU A 98 -6.46 1.97 21.44
N ILE A 99 -5.18 1.71 21.74
CA ILE A 99 -4.61 0.35 21.69
C ILE A 99 -5.45 -0.60 22.56
N PRO A 100 -6.07 -1.65 21.98
CA PRO A 100 -6.94 -2.54 22.70
C PRO A 100 -6.16 -3.48 23.65
N PRO A 101 -6.80 -3.99 24.72
CA PRO A 101 -6.14 -4.84 25.71
C PRO A 101 -5.56 -6.15 25.17
N ASP A 102 -6.10 -6.67 24.07
CA ASP A 102 -5.64 -7.88 23.40
C ASP A 102 -4.27 -7.68 22.72
N LEU A 103 -3.96 -6.48 22.22
CA LEU A 103 -2.62 -6.12 21.75
C LEU A 103 -1.64 -5.86 22.89
N LEU A 104 -2.11 -5.33 24.04
CA LEU A 104 -1.27 -5.14 25.22
C LEU A 104 -0.85 -6.46 25.88
N SER A 105 -1.64 -7.53 25.70
CA SER A 105 -1.36 -8.87 26.24
C SER A 105 -0.76 -9.83 25.21
N ASP A 106 -0.33 -9.34 24.05
CA ASP A 106 0.21 -10.14 22.94
C ASP A 106 -0.71 -11.29 22.50
N ALA A 107 -2.02 -11.08 22.59
CA ALA A 107 -3.07 -12.03 22.24
C ALA A 107 -4.11 -11.40 21.30
N PRO A 108 -3.71 -10.94 20.09
CA PRO A 108 -4.55 -10.15 19.19
C PRO A 108 -5.85 -10.87 18.80
N ARG A 109 -6.96 -10.11 18.74
CA ARG A 109 -8.30 -10.55 18.35
C ARG A 109 -8.89 -9.56 17.32
N PRO A 110 -8.48 -9.65 16.05
CA PRO A 110 -8.88 -8.70 15.00
C PRO A 110 -10.39 -8.61 14.72
N ALA A 111 -11.16 -9.63 15.09
CA ALA A 111 -12.62 -9.65 14.93
C ALA A 111 -13.33 -8.46 15.61
N THR A 112 -12.71 -7.81 16.60
CA THR A 112 -13.28 -6.63 17.28
C THR A 112 -12.69 -5.29 16.79
N TRP A 113 -11.83 -5.31 15.76
CA TRP A 113 -11.05 -4.14 15.32
C TRP A 113 -11.68 -3.38 14.15
N ASP A 114 -12.85 -3.77 13.64
CA ASP A 114 -13.47 -3.15 12.45
C ASP A 114 -13.71 -1.64 12.58
N ARG A 115 -13.76 -1.09 13.79
CA ARG A 115 -13.82 0.38 14.03
C ARG A 115 -12.56 1.13 13.56
N TRP A 116 -11.44 0.43 13.41
CA TRP A 116 -10.13 0.94 12.98
C TRP A 116 -9.76 0.52 11.56
N LEU A 117 -10.72 -0.07 10.84
CA LEU A 117 -10.51 -0.56 9.49
C LEU A 117 -10.09 0.57 8.55
N LEU A 118 -9.02 0.36 7.79
CA LEU A 118 -8.59 1.21 6.68
C LEU A 118 -8.95 0.60 5.32
N SER A 119 -8.85 -0.73 5.22
CA SER A 119 -9.10 -1.46 3.99
C SER A 119 -9.65 -2.85 4.28
N TYR A 120 -10.61 -3.29 3.47
CA TYR A 120 -11.13 -4.64 3.49
C TYR A 120 -11.14 -5.23 2.08
N MET A 121 -10.39 -6.31 1.92
CA MET A 121 -10.18 -7.03 0.66
C MET A 121 -10.70 -8.48 0.80
N PRO A 122 -12.02 -8.70 0.79
CA PRO A 122 -12.61 -10.03 0.74
C PRO A 122 -12.43 -10.65 -0.63
N PHE A 123 -11.95 -11.89 -0.71
CA PHE A 123 -11.82 -12.61 -1.97
C PHE A 123 -13.16 -13.22 -2.38
N ASP A 124 -13.54 -13.04 -3.64
CA ASP A 124 -14.68 -13.74 -4.20
C ASP A 124 -14.24 -15.16 -4.61
N GLU A 125 -14.71 -16.18 -3.89
CA GLU A 125 -14.32 -17.57 -4.14
C GLU A 125 -14.60 -18.04 -5.57
N GLN A 126 -15.62 -17.50 -6.24
CA GLN A 126 -15.96 -17.87 -7.62
C GLN A 126 -14.94 -17.33 -8.61
N SER A 127 -14.53 -16.07 -8.43
CA SER A 127 -13.58 -15.40 -9.32
C SER A 127 -12.14 -15.46 -8.81
N CYS A 128 -11.89 -16.05 -7.64
CA CYS A 128 -10.59 -16.30 -7.02
C CYS A 128 -10.48 -17.78 -6.52
N PRO A 129 -10.63 -18.78 -7.40
CA PRO A 129 -10.58 -20.18 -7.00
C PRO A 129 -9.19 -20.52 -6.46
N GLY A 130 -9.13 -20.94 -5.19
CA GLY A 130 -7.87 -21.30 -4.54
C GLY A 130 -7.02 -20.10 -4.14
N ALA A 131 -7.64 -19.05 -3.59
CA ALA A 131 -6.95 -17.90 -2.99
C ALA A 131 -5.76 -18.31 -2.09
N THR A 132 -5.86 -19.42 -1.35
CA THR A 132 -4.76 -20.00 -0.56
C THR A 132 -3.48 -20.28 -1.36
N ARG A 133 -3.59 -20.57 -2.67
CA ARG A 133 -2.43 -20.79 -3.57
C ARG A 133 -1.78 -19.49 -4.04
N LEU A 134 -2.56 -18.41 -4.11
CA LEU A 134 -2.09 -17.06 -4.42
C LEU A 134 -1.44 -16.43 -3.19
N MET A 135 -2.01 -16.69 -2.02
CA MET A 135 -1.60 -16.18 -0.72
C MET A 135 -0.53 -17.09 -0.08
N ARG A 136 0.58 -17.30 -0.81
CA ARG A 136 1.76 -18.00 -0.30
C ARG A 136 2.40 -17.22 0.86
N PRO A 137 3.29 -17.85 1.66
CA PRO A 137 4.08 -17.11 2.64
C PRO A 137 4.73 -15.88 2.02
N GLN A 138 4.53 -14.72 2.66
CA GLN A 138 5.05 -13.42 2.23
C GLN A 138 6.26 -13.01 3.05
N GLU A 139 7.03 -12.07 2.51
CA GLU A 139 8.07 -11.35 3.25
C GLU A 139 7.57 -9.93 3.55
N ILE A 140 7.83 -9.45 4.77
CA ILE A 140 7.53 -8.07 5.12
C ILE A 140 8.65 -7.20 4.57
N VAL A 141 8.30 -6.22 3.74
CA VAL A 141 9.24 -5.28 3.13
C VAL A 141 8.92 -3.88 3.63
N LEU A 142 9.97 -3.20 4.11
CA LEU A 142 9.95 -1.77 4.39
C LEU A 142 10.89 -1.11 3.39
N ASN A 143 10.39 -0.13 2.65
CA ASN A 143 11.16 0.51 1.60
C ASN A 143 10.74 1.97 1.44
N ILE A 144 11.73 2.83 1.25
CA ILE A 144 11.55 4.21 0.78
C ILE A 144 12.32 4.29 -0.53
N ALA A 145 11.60 4.14 -1.65
CA ALA A 145 12.13 4.39 -2.98
C ALA A 145 11.78 5.82 -3.40
N LEU A 146 12.61 6.39 -4.27
CA LEU A 146 12.42 7.73 -4.80
C LEU A 146 12.13 7.65 -6.30
N CYS A 147 11.16 8.45 -6.75
CA CYS A 147 10.75 8.52 -8.15
C CYS A 147 10.26 7.17 -8.69
N GLY A 148 10.95 6.63 -9.71
CA GLY A 148 10.57 5.37 -10.35
C GLY A 148 9.15 5.39 -10.92
N ASP A 149 8.66 4.19 -11.22
CA ASP A 149 7.40 3.97 -11.95
C ASP A 149 6.22 4.72 -11.32
N PHE A 150 6.09 4.73 -9.99
CA PHE A 150 4.93 5.35 -9.37
C PHE A 150 5.14 6.83 -9.05
N ALA A 151 6.17 7.19 -8.25
CA ALA A 151 6.34 8.57 -7.80
C ALA A 151 6.89 9.49 -8.90
N GLY A 152 7.70 8.96 -9.82
CA GLY A 152 8.18 9.69 -10.99
C GLY A 152 7.04 10.00 -11.95
N GLU A 153 6.26 9.00 -12.36
CA GLU A 153 5.10 9.22 -13.24
C GLU A 153 4.05 10.14 -12.61
N ALA A 154 3.82 10.01 -11.30
CA ALA A 154 2.85 10.84 -10.57
C ALA A 154 3.36 12.25 -10.22
N TRP A 155 4.59 12.62 -10.58
CA TRP A 155 5.21 13.88 -10.16
C TRP A 155 4.39 15.11 -10.58
N GLU A 156 4.03 15.20 -11.86
CA GLU A 156 3.26 16.34 -12.40
C GLU A 156 1.81 16.36 -11.94
N LEU A 157 1.32 15.27 -11.33
CA LEU A 157 -0.02 15.20 -10.76
C LEU A 157 -0.11 15.90 -9.39
N SER A 158 1.02 16.27 -8.78
CA SER A 158 1.06 17.00 -7.52
C SER A 158 1.64 18.40 -7.70
N GLN A 159 0.80 19.41 -7.47
CA GLN A 159 1.26 20.80 -7.38
C GLN A 159 2.21 21.02 -6.20
N GLN A 160 2.11 20.20 -5.15
CA GLN A 160 3.01 20.25 -4.01
C GLN A 160 4.42 19.71 -4.35
N CYS A 161 4.54 18.92 -5.41
CA CYS A 161 5.83 18.54 -5.98
C CYS A 161 6.34 19.61 -6.96
N THR A 162 5.51 20.07 -7.89
CA THR A 162 5.97 20.93 -8.99
C THR A 162 6.20 22.39 -8.60
N VAL A 163 5.32 22.99 -7.78
CA VAL A 163 5.38 24.43 -7.46
C VAL A 163 6.51 24.78 -6.51
N PRO A 164 6.69 24.12 -5.34
CA PRO A 164 7.73 24.50 -4.38
C PRO A 164 9.14 24.17 -4.88
N THR A 165 9.28 23.10 -5.66
CA THR A 165 10.59 22.63 -6.13
C THR A 165 11.02 23.31 -7.43
N GLY A 166 10.05 23.80 -8.23
CA GLY A 166 10.29 24.37 -9.55
C GLY A 166 10.71 23.35 -10.61
N PHE A 167 10.68 22.05 -10.32
CA PHE A 167 10.89 20.99 -11.30
C PHE A 167 9.54 20.61 -11.91
N SER A 168 9.20 21.28 -13.01
CA SER A 168 8.00 20.97 -13.78
C SER A 168 8.27 21.04 -15.27
N LYS A 169 7.62 20.15 -16.01
CA LYS A 169 7.49 20.18 -17.46
C LYS A 169 6.96 21.53 -17.96
N SER A 170 6.03 22.14 -17.24
CA SER A 170 5.45 23.44 -17.60
C SER A 170 6.48 24.58 -17.61
N LEU A 171 7.56 24.45 -16.83
CA LEU A 171 8.65 25.41 -16.76
C LEU A 171 9.79 25.09 -17.75
N GLY A 172 9.65 24.03 -18.56
CA GLY A 172 10.64 23.60 -19.54
C GLY A 172 11.97 23.11 -18.94
N LYS A 173 12.02 22.85 -17.63
CA LYS A 173 13.26 22.45 -16.93
C LYS A 173 13.56 20.96 -16.96
N CYS A 174 12.54 20.14 -17.18
CA CYS A 174 12.60 18.69 -17.11
C CYS A 174 11.37 18.09 -17.83
N ARG A 175 11.26 16.76 -17.84
CA ARG A 175 10.09 16.02 -18.33
C ARG A 175 9.72 14.90 -17.37
N VAL A 176 8.55 14.28 -17.53
CA VAL A 176 8.21 13.03 -16.82
C VAL A 176 8.65 11.88 -17.72
N ASP A 177 9.77 11.27 -17.38
CA ASP A 177 10.38 10.20 -18.16
C ASP A 177 11.29 9.36 -17.26
N VAL A 178 10.69 8.40 -16.56
CA VAL A 178 11.38 7.56 -15.58
C VAL A 178 12.50 6.71 -16.20
N TRP A 179 12.56 6.62 -17.53
CA TRP A 179 13.59 5.90 -18.30
C TRP A 179 14.76 6.80 -18.75
N ASP A 180 14.66 8.12 -18.59
CA ASP A 180 15.77 9.07 -18.79
C ASP A 180 15.98 9.91 -17.52
N PRO A 181 16.57 9.32 -16.45
CA PRO A 181 16.72 9.98 -15.15
C PRO A 181 17.40 11.36 -15.20
N PRO A 182 18.44 11.62 -16.03
CA PRO A 182 19.03 12.95 -16.19
C PRO A 182 18.05 14.07 -16.60
N HIS A 183 16.92 13.73 -17.23
CA HIS A 183 15.94 14.71 -17.70
C HIS A 183 14.60 14.60 -16.96
N ASP A 184 14.42 13.58 -16.14
CA ASP A 184 13.21 13.35 -15.36
C ASP A 184 13.04 14.41 -14.25
N CYS A 185 11.83 14.93 -14.06
CA CYS A 185 11.54 15.98 -13.10
C CYS A 185 11.74 15.53 -11.65
N CYS A 186 11.25 14.35 -11.30
CA CYS A 186 11.40 13.83 -9.94
C CYS A 186 12.88 13.55 -9.66
N THR A 187 13.56 12.87 -10.58
CA THR A 187 14.97 12.52 -10.40
C THR A 187 15.85 13.76 -10.28
N ASN A 188 15.64 14.77 -11.14
CA ASN A 188 16.37 16.03 -11.05
C ASN A 188 16.11 16.78 -9.73
N PHE A 189 14.90 16.73 -9.20
CA PHE A 189 14.64 17.28 -7.87
C PHE A 189 15.41 16.52 -6.78
N VAL A 190 15.33 15.19 -6.76
CA VAL A 190 15.99 14.34 -5.76
C VAL A 190 17.51 14.52 -5.76
N MET A 191 18.10 14.78 -6.94
CA MET A 191 19.53 15.05 -7.09
C MET A 191 19.92 16.50 -6.78
N SER A 192 18.95 17.38 -6.52
CA SER A 192 19.19 18.79 -6.23
C SER A 192 19.44 19.03 -4.72
N PRO A 193 20.16 20.10 -4.35
CA PRO A 193 20.34 20.48 -2.94
C PRO A 193 19.02 20.74 -2.18
N GLY A 194 17.92 20.99 -2.90
CA GLY A 194 16.60 21.18 -2.30
C GLY A 194 16.01 19.90 -1.70
N ALA A 195 16.46 18.73 -2.15
CA ALA A 195 15.93 17.43 -1.75
C ALA A 195 16.11 17.16 -0.26
N ASP A 196 17.27 17.50 0.32
CA ASP A 196 17.61 17.20 1.71
C ASP A 196 16.55 17.72 2.68
N SER A 197 16.09 18.96 2.47
CA SER A 197 15.08 19.57 3.34
C SER A 197 13.69 18.95 3.18
N ALA A 198 13.35 18.47 1.98
CA ALA A 198 12.08 17.81 1.70
C ALA A 198 12.05 16.34 2.16
N LEU A 199 13.21 15.67 2.17
CA LEU A 199 13.33 14.26 2.52
C LEU A 199 13.71 14.03 3.99
N LYS A 200 13.93 15.07 4.78
CA LYS A 200 14.30 14.95 6.20
C LYS A 200 13.30 14.13 7.05
N GLU A 201 12.02 14.12 6.66
CA GLU A 201 10.94 13.38 7.33
C GLU A 201 10.66 12.01 6.67
N ALA A 202 11.46 11.60 5.67
CA ALA A 202 11.30 10.35 4.95
C ALA A 202 12.09 9.22 5.62
N PHE A 203 11.67 8.83 6.82
CA PHE A 203 12.24 7.68 7.55
C PHE A 203 11.14 6.87 8.24
N PHE A 204 11.46 5.64 8.62
CA PHE A 204 10.61 4.83 9.49
C PHE A 204 11.14 4.88 10.93
N GLU A 205 10.27 5.23 11.87
CA GLU A 205 10.53 5.08 13.30
C GLU A 205 9.62 3.98 13.85
N ILE A 206 10.18 2.77 13.98
CA ILE A 206 9.41 1.57 14.34
C ILE A 206 9.83 1.12 15.73
N SER A 207 8.90 1.20 16.68
CA SER A 207 9.11 0.70 18.05
C SER A 207 9.19 -0.83 18.11
N TRP A 208 8.33 -1.51 17.34
CA TRP A 208 8.30 -2.97 17.27
C TRP A 208 7.58 -3.45 16.01
N MET A 209 7.87 -4.68 15.61
CA MET A 209 7.14 -5.42 14.59
C MET A 209 6.87 -6.83 15.14
N LYS A 210 5.59 -7.21 15.20
CA LYS A 210 5.15 -8.51 15.73
C LYS A 210 4.33 -9.24 14.68
N VAL A 211 4.57 -10.54 14.52
CA VAL A 211 3.83 -11.42 13.61
C VAL A 211 3.18 -12.52 14.44
N TYR A 212 1.87 -12.65 14.27
CA TYR A 212 1.06 -13.65 14.96
C TYR A 212 0.51 -14.64 13.96
N ARG A 213 0.11 -15.80 14.47
CA ARG A 213 -0.66 -16.79 13.72
C ARG A 213 -1.96 -17.05 14.47
N GLU A 214 -3.00 -17.41 13.73
CA GLU A 214 -4.22 -17.91 14.34
C GLU A 214 -3.93 -19.12 15.23
N HIS A 215 -4.61 -19.21 16.37
CA HIS A 215 -4.40 -20.29 17.32
C HIS A 215 -4.72 -21.65 16.66
N GLY A 216 -3.75 -22.56 16.66
CA GLY A 216 -3.88 -23.87 15.99
C GLY A 216 -3.51 -23.88 14.52
N ALA A 217 -3.17 -22.75 13.90
CA ALA A 217 -2.64 -22.73 12.54
C ALA A 217 -1.29 -23.46 12.47
N PRO A 218 -1.07 -24.29 11.43
CA PRO A 218 0.19 -24.99 11.26
C PRO A 218 1.34 -23.98 11.09
N PRO A 219 2.55 -24.29 11.58
CA PRO A 219 3.71 -23.45 11.30
C PRO A 219 3.92 -23.36 9.78
N PRO A 220 4.43 -22.23 9.27
CA PRO A 220 4.73 -22.11 7.85
C PRO A 220 5.73 -23.21 7.44
N ASN A 221 5.44 -23.90 6.34
CA ASN A 221 6.28 -24.98 5.81
C ASN A 221 7.63 -24.48 5.25
N ARG A 222 7.92 -23.19 5.34
CA ARG A 222 9.15 -22.55 4.86
C ARG A 222 9.64 -21.54 5.88
N THR A 223 10.95 -21.49 6.09
CA THR A 223 11.62 -20.46 6.88
C THR A 223 11.68 -19.15 6.09
N SER A 224 11.69 -18.02 6.80
CA SER A 224 11.87 -16.69 6.22
C SER A 224 13.16 -16.62 5.40
N GLY A 225 13.16 -15.85 4.29
CA GLY A 225 14.33 -15.63 3.45
C GLY A 225 14.68 -16.74 2.44
N THR A 226 13.91 -17.83 2.38
CA THR A 226 14.17 -18.97 1.47
C THR A 226 13.81 -18.72 0.00
N TRP A 227 13.18 -17.59 -0.33
CA TRP A 227 12.76 -17.24 -1.69
C TRP A 227 13.48 -16.02 -2.29
N ARG A 228 14.66 -15.66 -1.79
CA ARG A 228 15.55 -14.73 -2.50
C ARG A 228 16.17 -15.40 -3.75
N ARG A 229 15.37 -15.62 -4.80
CA ARG A 229 15.92 -15.86 -6.13
C ARG A 229 16.12 -14.51 -6.82
N GLY A 230 17.33 -13.97 -6.68
CA GLY A 230 17.78 -12.78 -7.40
C GLY A 230 17.08 -11.51 -6.93
N GLY A 231 17.80 -10.68 -6.17
CA GLY A 231 17.50 -9.25 -6.18
C GLY A 231 17.70 -8.67 -7.58
#